data_AF-A0A2A5AJ09-F1
#
_entry.id   AF-A0A2A5AJ09-F1
#
_cell.length_a   1.000
_cell.length_b   1.000
_cell.length_c   1.000
_cell.angle_alpha   90.00
_cell.angle_beta   90.00
_cell.angle_gamma   90.00
#
_symmetry.space_group_name_H-M   'P 1'
#
loop_
_entity.id
_entity.type
_entity.pdbx_description
1 polymer ?
#
loop_
_entity_poly.entity_id
_entity_poly.type
_entity_poly.pdbx_seq_one_letter_code
_entity_poly.pdbx_strand_id
1 'polypeptide(L)'
;MKNKKTLSLWIGNLDSTEEFDSYMMTAFDQEDGYSKSYFMGDFNLDCIDEELVEASIRNKRTIDVETLLKDFSFFDSFKTEILKRVQLSKKSNVVVILYDYFIDDCNYEEIKVNKGYMKFCGTYEYLED
;
A
#
# COMPACT_ATOMS: atom_id res chain seq x y z
N MET A 1 -26.23 3.71 -5.38
CA MET A 1 -25.75 2.83 -6.47
C MET A 1 -24.27 2.68 -6.20
N LYS A 2 -23.73 1.46 -6.17
CA LYS A 2 -22.30 1.28 -5.89
C LYS A 2 -21.47 1.81 -7.06
N ASN A 3 -20.54 2.71 -6.78
CA ASN A 3 -19.60 3.23 -7.77
C ASN A 3 -18.39 2.31 -7.84
N LYS A 4 -18.03 1.89 -9.05
CA LYS A 4 -16.80 1.14 -9.29
C LYS A 4 -15.63 2.11 -9.37
N LYS A 5 -14.63 1.89 -8.53
CA LYS A 5 -13.39 2.64 -8.48
C LYS A 5 -12.19 1.69 -8.42
N THR A 6 -10.99 2.23 -8.51
CA THR A 6 -9.74 1.46 -8.47
C THR A 6 -8.97 1.70 -7.18
N LEU A 7 -8.29 0.68 -6.66
CA LEU A 7 -7.30 0.82 -5.61
C LEU A 7 -5.97 0.23 -6.06
N SER A 8 -4.87 0.81 -5.59
CA SER A 8 -3.53 0.28 -5.74
C SER A 8 -3.02 -0.25 -4.41
N LEU A 9 -2.48 -1.48 -4.40
CA LEU A 9 -2.12 -2.20 -3.19
C LEU A 9 -0.61 -2.42 -3.09
N TRP A 10 -0.05 -2.15 -1.92
CA TRP A 10 1.29 -2.56 -1.53
C TRP A 10 1.26 -3.41 -0.27
N ILE A 11 2.13 -4.42 -0.24
CA ILE A 11 2.35 -5.28 0.92
C ILE A 11 3.84 -5.43 1.18
N GLY A 12 4.23 -5.37 2.45
CA GLY A 12 5.63 -5.44 2.85
C GLY A 12 5.84 -5.85 4.29
N ASN A 13 7.09 -5.74 4.74
CA ASN A 13 7.40 -5.77 6.15
C ASN A 13 8.39 -4.69 6.57
N LEU A 14 8.21 -4.23 7.80
CA LEU A 14 9.10 -3.31 8.51
C LEU A 14 9.27 -3.82 9.95
N ASP A 15 10.33 -3.37 10.61
CA ASP A 15 10.72 -3.83 11.95
C ASP A 15 9.93 -3.11 13.06
N SER A 16 9.51 -1.87 12.86
CA SER A 16 8.75 -1.12 13.88
C SER A 16 7.74 -0.12 13.30
N THR A 17 6.84 0.35 14.16
CA THR A 17 5.89 1.42 13.83
C THR A 17 6.62 2.72 13.51
N GLU A 18 7.69 3.05 14.24
CA GLU A 18 8.48 4.27 13.98
C GLU A 18 9.15 4.23 12.61
N GLU A 19 9.62 3.06 12.18
CA GLU A 19 10.17 2.87 10.82
C GLU A 19 9.08 3.05 9.76
N PHE A 20 7.90 2.50 9.99
CA PHE A 20 6.74 2.66 9.10
C PHE A 20 6.30 4.12 9.00
N ASP A 21 6.12 4.80 10.13
CA ASP A 21 5.72 6.21 10.18
C ASP A 21 6.76 7.08 9.44
N SER A 22 8.05 6.85 9.68
CA SER A 22 9.12 7.57 8.98
C SER A 22 9.13 7.29 7.47
N TYR A 23 8.78 6.08 7.04
CA TYR A 23 8.74 5.71 5.62
C TYR A 23 7.55 6.34 4.90
N MET A 24 6.42 6.47 5.59
CA MET A 24 5.18 7.06 5.06
C MET A 24 5.14 8.58 5.18
N MET A 25 5.92 9.18 6.09
CA MET A 25 5.88 10.63 6.36
C MET A 25 6.34 11.44 5.15
N THR A 26 5.49 12.36 4.71
CA THR A 26 5.79 13.36 3.69
C THR A 26 6.65 14.47 4.30
N ALA A 27 7.91 14.59 3.88
CA ALA A 27 8.79 15.69 4.30
C ALA A 27 8.63 16.88 3.35
N PHE A 28 8.39 18.06 3.90
CA PHE A 28 8.31 19.30 3.12
C PHE A 28 9.73 19.76 2.74
N ASP A 29 10.10 19.63 1.47
CA ASP A 29 11.36 20.18 0.96
C ASP A 29 11.14 21.62 0.50
N GLN A 30 11.91 22.56 1.07
CA GLN A 30 11.77 23.99 0.80
C GLN A 30 12.43 24.41 -0.53
N GLU A 31 13.31 23.60 -1.11
CA GLU A 31 14.02 23.98 -2.35
C GLU A 31 13.24 23.60 -3.62
N ASP A 32 12.52 22.46 -3.60
CA ASP A 32 11.98 21.84 -4.82
C ASP A 32 10.44 21.95 -4.93
N GLY A 33 9.77 22.46 -3.89
CA GLY A 33 8.33 22.71 -3.87
C GLY A 33 7.43 21.47 -3.88
N TYR A 34 8.00 20.26 -3.87
CA TYR A 34 7.26 19.00 -3.82
C TYR A 34 7.74 18.13 -2.65
N SER A 35 6.85 17.95 -1.69
CA SER A 35 7.02 17.06 -0.55
C SER A 35 6.71 15.62 -0.99
N LYS A 36 7.68 14.71 -0.98
CA LYS A 36 7.45 13.27 -1.21
C LYS A 36 7.92 12.47 0.01
N SER A 37 7.13 11.49 0.45
CA SER A 37 7.59 10.49 1.40
C SER A 37 8.58 9.52 0.74
N TYR A 38 9.35 8.77 1.53
CA TYR A 38 10.21 7.71 1.00
C TYR A 38 9.39 6.68 0.21
N PHE A 39 8.20 6.33 0.70
CA PHE A 39 7.26 5.46 -0.03
C PHE A 39 6.91 6.02 -1.42
N MET A 40 6.54 7.30 -1.51
CA MET A 40 6.22 7.91 -2.81
C MET A 40 7.44 7.95 -3.73
N GLY A 41 8.63 8.24 -3.19
CA GLY A 41 9.88 8.24 -3.96
C GLY A 41 10.22 6.87 -4.53
N ASP A 42 10.16 5.83 -3.69
CA ASP A 42 10.51 4.45 -4.05
C ASP A 42 9.64 3.91 -5.19
N PHE A 43 8.34 4.23 -5.19
CA PHE A 43 7.41 3.80 -6.24
C PHE A 43 7.19 4.86 -7.34
N ASN A 44 7.98 5.93 -7.33
CA ASN A 44 7.86 7.06 -8.25
C ASN A 44 6.41 7.57 -8.37
N LEU A 45 5.73 7.69 -7.25
CA LEU A 45 4.36 8.18 -7.18
C LEU A 45 4.34 9.70 -7.34
N ASP A 46 3.32 10.16 -8.06
CA ASP A 46 2.94 11.57 -8.13
C ASP A 46 2.21 12.01 -6.85
N CYS A 47 1.68 13.24 -6.84
CA CYS A 47 0.88 13.73 -5.72
C CYS A 47 -0.29 12.78 -5.44
N ILE A 48 -0.31 12.21 -4.23
CA ILE A 48 -1.41 11.38 -3.73
C ILE A 48 -2.33 12.24 -2.86
N ASP A 49 -3.63 11.92 -2.87
CA ASP A 49 -4.58 12.51 -1.92
C ASP A 49 -4.47 11.75 -0.60
N GLU A 50 -4.00 12.42 0.46
CA GLU A 50 -3.80 11.83 1.78
C GLU A 50 -5.11 11.29 2.38
N GLU A 51 -6.28 11.84 2.01
CA GLU A 51 -7.59 11.33 2.45
C GLU A 51 -7.97 9.99 1.80
N LEU A 52 -7.29 9.62 0.70
CA LEU A 52 -7.49 8.37 -0.03
C LEU A 52 -6.39 7.33 0.27
N VAL A 53 -5.55 7.58 1.27
CA VAL A 53 -4.53 6.65 1.75
C VAL A 53 -5.03 5.91 2.97
N GLU A 54 -5.02 4.59 2.91
CA GLU A 54 -5.20 3.74 4.09
C GLU A 54 -3.95 2.88 4.24
N ALA A 55 -3.24 3.03 5.36
CA ALA A 55 -1.97 2.37 5.58
C ALA A 55 -1.88 1.86 7.02
N SER A 56 -1.32 0.67 7.20
CA SER A 56 -1.24 0.03 8.50
C SER A 56 -0.02 -0.86 8.63
N ILE A 57 0.58 -0.84 9.82
CA ILE A 57 1.56 -1.82 10.28
C ILE A 57 1.00 -2.63 11.45
N ARG A 58 1.32 -3.93 11.46
CA ARG A 58 0.89 -4.87 12.51
C ARG A 58 2.07 -5.41 13.30
N ASN A 59 1.83 -5.72 14.58
CA ASN A 59 2.85 -6.31 15.45
C ASN A 59 3.29 -7.71 15.02
N LYS A 60 2.41 -8.49 14.37
CA LYS A 60 2.69 -9.86 13.93
C LYS A 60 2.77 -9.92 12.42
N ARG A 61 3.86 -10.51 11.91
CA ARG A 61 4.02 -10.82 10.47
C ARG A 61 3.31 -12.12 10.11
N THR A 62 2.64 -12.15 8.95
CA THR A 62 1.92 -13.31 8.42
C THR A 62 2.11 -13.42 6.91
N ILE A 63 1.91 -14.62 6.36
CA ILE A 63 1.79 -14.82 4.90
C ILE A 63 0.32 -14.75 4.43
N ASP A 64 -0.61 -14.73 5.38
CA ASP A 64 -2.04 -14.73 5.10
C ASP A 64 -2.54 -13.32 4.73
N VAL A 65 -2.87 -13.14 3.45
CA VAL A 65 -3.32 -11.87 2.88
C VAL A 65 -4.66 -11.45 3.45
N GLU A 66 -5.58 -12.39 3.71
CA GLU A 66 -6.88 -12.08 4.31
C GLU A 66 -6.70 -11.49 5.71
N THR A 67 -5.88 -12.12 6.55
CA THR A 67 -5.52 -11.56 7.85
C THR A 67 -5.05 -10.13 7.68
N LEU A 68 -4.10 -9.83 6.78
CA LEU A 68 -3.52 -8.49 6.59
C LEU A 68 -4.54 -7.41 6.18
N LEU A 69 -5.55 -7.78 5.40
CA LEU A 69 -6.46 -6.82 4.76
C LEU A 69 -7.83 -6.69 5.44
N LYS A 70 -8.23 -7.63 6.30
CA LYS A 70 -9.62 -7.71 6.82
C LYS A 70 -10.16 -6.46 7.52
N ASP A 71 -9.28 -5.58 8.01
CA ASP A 71 -9.64 -4.38 8.77
C ASP A 71 -9.63 -3.12 7.89
N PHE A 72 -9.29 -3.24 6.60
CA PHE A 72 -9.26 -2.12 5.65
C PHE A 72 -10.66 -1.79 5.13
N SER A 73 -10.85 -0.51 4.79
CA SER A 73 -12.09 -0.03 4.18
C SER A 73 -12.41 -0.79 2.89
N PHE A 74 -13.69 -1.01 2.62
CA PHE A 74 -14.17 -1.72 1.43
C PHE A 74 -13.62 -3.15 1.23
N PHE A 75 -12.97 -3.76 2.22
CA PHE A 75 -12.36 -5.09 2.12
C PHE A 75 -13.30 -6.13 1.49
N ASP A 76 -14.56 -6.19 1.93
CA ASP A 76 -15.55 -7.12 1.40
C ASP A 76 -15.79 -6.99 -0.11
N SER A 77 -15.57 -5.80 -0.69
CA SER A 77 -15.78 -5.55 -2.12
C SER A 77 -14.64 -6.07 -3.00
N PHE A 78 -13.39 -6.01 -2.53
CA PHE A 78 -12.21 -6.38 -3.33
C PHE A 78 -11.56 -7.69 -2.90
N LYS A 79 -11.85 -8.23 -1.71
CA LYS A 79 -11.17 -9.40 -1.13
C LYS A 79 -11.11 -10.60 -2.07
N THR A 80 -12.20 -10.86 -2.79
CA THR A 80 -12.29 -12.05 -3.66
C THR A 80 -11.24 -12.01 -4.77
N GLU A 81 -11.01 -10.85 -5.38
CA GLU A 81 -10.04 -10.73 -6.47
C GLU A 81 -8.61 -10.67 -5.95
N ILE A 82 -8.37 -9.96 -4.85
CA ILE A 82 -7.04 -9.87 -4.24
C ILE A 82 -6.57 -11.24 -3.73
N LEU A 83 -7.41 -11.99 -3.01
CA LEU A 83 -7.03 -13.29 -2.45
C LEU A 83 -6.77 -14.37 -3.52
N LYS A 84 -7.30 -14.21 -4.73
CA LYS A 84 -6.99 -15.10 -5.86
C LYS A 84 -5.64 -14.79 -6.50
N ARG A 85 -5.25 -13.51 -6.56
CA ARG A 85 -4.11 -13.03 -7.35
C ARG A 85 -2.86 -12.79 -6.51
N VAL A 86 -3.03 -12.42 -5.23
CA VAL A 86 -1.93 -12.09 -4.33
C VAL A 86 -1.64 -13.29 -3.43
N GLN A 87 -0.43 -13.82 -3.55
CA GLN A 87 0.11 -14.84 -2.67
C GLN A 87 1.46 -14.38 -2.14
N LEU A 88 1.65 -14.46 -0.82
CA LEU A 88 2.87 -14.01 -0.17
C LEU A 88 3.81 -15.20 0.06
N SER A 89 5.04 -15.08 -0.43
CA SER A 89 6.13 -16.01 -0.13
C SER A 89 6.95 -15.61 1.10
N LYS A 90 6.78 -14.36 1.58
CA LYS A 90 7.46 -13.80 2.75
C LYS A 90 6.43 -13.30 3.76
N LYS A 91 6.76 -13.40 5.05
CA LYS A 91 5.88 -12.87 6.11
C LYS A 91 5.87 -11.34 6.07
N SER A 92 4.68 -10.77 6.02
CA SER A 92 4.40 -9.34 5.89
C SER A 92 3.61 -8.84 7.08
N ASN A 93 3.74 -7.55 7.39
CA ASN A 93 2.96 -6.87 8.42
C ASN A 93 2.56 -5.45 8.03
N VAL A 94 3.00 -4.97 6.87
CA VAL A 94 2.64 -3.64 6.36
C VAL A 94 1.74 -3.80 5.15
N VAL A 95 0.70 -2.98 5.11
CA VAL A 95 -0.18 -2.79 3.97
C VAL A 95 -0.34 -1.29 3.73
N VAL A 96 -0.25 -0.88 2.47
CA VAL A 96 -0.63 0.46 2.02
C VAL A 96 -1.62 0.31 0.87
N ILE A 97 -2.75 1.01 0.96
CA ILE A 97 -3.76 1.09 -0.09
C ILE A 97 -3.92 2.56 -0.48
N LEU A 98 -3.84 2.82 -1.78
CA LEU A 98 -4.23 4.10 -2.37
C LEU A 98 -5.55 3.90 -3.11
N TYR A 99 -6.62 4.51 -2.63
CA TYR A 99 -7.91 4.52 -3.30
C TYR A 99 -7.93 5.56 -4.42
N ASP A 100 -8.72 5.28 -5.46
CA ASP A 100 -8.83 6.09 -6.68
C ASP A 100 -7.50 6.42 -7.37
N TYR A 101 -6.49 5.58 -7.16
CA TYR A 101 -5.15 5.72 -7.73
C TYR A 101 -4.85 4.54 -8.64
N PHE A 102 -4.80 4.80 -9.94
CA PHE A 102 -4.54 3.78 -10.95
C PHE A 102 -3.07 3.77 -11.36
N ILE A 103 -2.46 2.58 -11.36
CA ILE A 103 -1.12 2.34 -11.85
C ILE A 103 -1.20 1.32 -12.98
N ASP A 104 -0.81 1.73 -14.19
CA ASP A 104 -0.80 0.85 -15.37
C ASP A 104 0.43 -0.09 -15.37
N ASP A 105 1.53 0.36 -14.75
CA ASP A 105 2.79 -0.37 -14.78
C ASP A 105 2.82 -1.49 -13.72
N CYS A 106 2.90 -2.71 -14.21
CA CYS A 106 3.00 -3.93 -13.38
C CYS A 106 4.45 -4.28 -13.01
N ASN A 107 5.45 -3.51 -13.46
CA ASN A 107 6.88 -3.84 -13.33
C ASN A 107 7.55 -3.31 -12.07
N TYR A 108 6.79 -3.01 -11.01
CA TYR A 108 7.40 -2.69 -9.73
C TYR A 108 7.99 -3.96 -9.10
N GLU A 109 9.32 -4.04 -9.13
CA GLU A 109 10.06 -5.04 -8.37
C GLU A 109 9.86 -4.83 -6.86
N GLU A 110 10.20 -5.84 -6.08
CA GLU A 110 10.26 -5.70 -4.62
C GLU A 110 11.35 -4.68 -4.25
N ILE A 111 10.98 -3.65 -3.52
CA ILE A 111 11.93 -2.62 -3.05
C ILE A 111 12.37 -2.97 -1.64
N LYS A 112 13.67 -2.92 -1.40
CA LYS A 112 14.26 -3.14 -0.08
C LYS A 112 14.13 -1.87 0.75
N VAL A 113 13.45 -1.96 1.89
CA VAL A 113 13.31 -0.86 2.85
C VAL A 113 14.04 -1.26 4.13
N ASN A 114 15.21 -0.68 4.38
CA ASN A 114 16.14 -1.09 5.45
C ASN A 114 16.40 -2.62 5.48
N LYS A 115 15.90 -3.31 6.51
CA LYS A 115 15.98 -4.77 6.66
C LYS A 115 14.75 -5.50 6.13
N GLY A 116 13.68 -4.75 5.85
CA GLY A 116 12.44 -5.24 5.32
C GLY A 116 12.30 -5.00 3.82
N TYR A 117 11.05 -4.96 3.37
CA TYR A 117 10.72 -4.76 1.97
C TYR A 117 9.33 -4.17 1.79
N MET A 118 9.10 -3.56 0.63
CA MET A 118 7.78 -3.16 0.16
C MET A 118 7.60 -3.65 -1.27
N LYS A 119 6.40 -4.12 -1.61
CA LYS A 119 6.10 -4.61 -2.95
C LYS A 119 4.73 -4.13 -3.41
N PHE A 120 4.65 -3.63 -4.62
CA PHE A 120 3.39 -3.39 -5.31
C PHE A 120 2.74 -4.73 -5.69
N CYS A 121 1.48 -4.91 -5.32
CA CYS A 121 0.69 -6.11 -5.57
C CYS A 121 -0.32 -5.95 -6.71
N GLY A 122 -0.42 -4.75 -7.29
CA GLY A 122 -1.30 -4.46 -8.42
C GLY A 122 -2.43 -3.50 -8.08
N THR A 123 -3.18 -3.15 -9.12
CA THR A 123 -4.40 -2.33 -9.05
C THR A 123 -5.64 -3.21 -9.22
N TYR A 124 -6.67 -2.94 -8.42
CA TYR A 124 -7.89 -3.74 -8.29
C TYR A 124 -9.14 -2.86 -8.31
N GLU A 125 -10.28 -3.43 -8.71
CA GLU A 125 -11.58 -2.76 -8.55
C GLU A 125 -12.08 -2.89 -7.11
N TYR A 126 -12.71 -1.83 -6.60
CA TYR A 126 -13.51 -1.85 -5.37
C TYR A 126 -14.85 -1.12 -5.59
N LEU A 127 -15.78 -1.34 -4.66
CA LEU A 127 -17.10 -0.72 -4.69
C LEU A 127 -17.26 0.25 -3.53
N GLU A 128 -17.57 1.50 -3.85
CA GLU A 128 -17.91 2.56 -2.91
C GLU A 128 -19.43 2.77 -2.90
N ASP A 129 -20.02 2.95 -1.71
CA ASP A 129 -21.48 3.09 -1.50
C ASP A 129 -21.97 4.54 -1.59
#